data_AF-A0AA88YH79-F1
#
_entry.id   AF-A0AA88YH79-F1
#
_cell.length_a   1.000
_cell.length_b   1.000
_cell.length_c   1.000
_cell.angle_alpha   90.00
_cell.angle_beta   90.00
_cell.angle_gamma   90.00
#
_symmetry.space_group_name_H-M   'P 1'
#
loop_
_entity.id
_entity.type
_entity.pdbx_description
1 polymer ?
#
loop_
_entity_poly.entity_id
_entity_poly.type
_entity_poly.pdbx_seq_one_letter_code
_entity_poly.pdbx_strand_id
1 'polypeptide(L)'
;MEKIIRDRIVTHMDENKLFTPHQFGFRKGHSCTTQLIEVMDAWTKLLDEKSDVDIIYFDFQKAFDKVPHFRLLKKLSAYGIKGKTLTWIKEFLTDRKQRVILNGKYSPWDNITSGIPQGSVLGPILFLIYINDLPEVVSNPVKLFADDTKLYGSSNDQEDHRKIQQDINNLISWSHSWQLTFNKDKCKHLHLGRAILPDDYSLSEQVIGKIEYETDLGVQIDNQLKFQIHINTAVKKANRMLGVIKRNFKHLDKDSFLHLYKSLVRPHLEYASCAWYTLYKKDAMAIENTQRRATKLIYGIQHLSYSERLLNLGLPSLEYRRIRADVIQVYKYINNLDEMSKPLFVKSQENRTRGNSQKLVKSHCRLDVRKNCFTNRVINIWNSLPDNVVTANTLNSFKSKLNNHWKGQPLKFEPTCLTPHSEHQRLSRNTGTDLESRQTR
;
A
#
# COMPACT_ATOMS: atom_id res chain seq x y z
N MET A 1 -5.47 4.43 -30.77
CA MET A 1 -6.63 3.52 -30.84
C MET A 1 -6.79 2.73 -29.53
N GLU A 2 -5.76 1.99 -29.11
CA GLU A 2 -5.77 1.17 -27.87
C GLU A 2 -6.28 1.92 -26.62
N LYS A 3 -5.81 3.16 -26.39
CA LYS A 3 -6.27 4.00 -25.27
C LYS A 3 -7.79 4.22 -25.29
N ILE A 4 -8.39 4.49 -26.46
CA ILE A 4 -9.83 4.73 -26.60
C ILE A 4 -10.62 3.46 -26.27
N ILE A 5 -10.13 2.30 -26.71
CA ILE A 5 -10.76 1.00 -26.44
C ILE A 5 -10.65 0.67 -24.95
N ARG A 6 -9.46 0.87 -24.37
CA ARG A 6 -9.22 0.72 -22.93
C ARG A 6 -10.17 1.59 -22.11
N ASP A 7 -10.29 2.87 -22.44
CA ASP A 7 -11.17 3.80 -21.73
C ASP A 7 -12.64 3.35 -21.82
N ARG A 8 -13.12 2.93 -23.00
CA ARG A 8 -14.49 2.41 -23.17
C ARG A 8 -14.75 1.12 -22.39
N ILE A 9 -13.80 0.19 -22.37
CA ILE A 9 -13.91 -1.07 -21.61
C ILE A 9 -13.97 -0.77 -20.12
N VAL A 10 -13.08 0.10 -19.62
CA VAL A 10 -13.06 0.49 -18.20
C VAL A 10 -14.39 1.15 -17.82
N THR A 11 -14.88 2.10 -18.62
CA THR A 11 -16.19 2.73 -18.41
C THR A 11 -17.31 1.69 -18.34
N HIS A 12 -17.40 0.78 -19.31
CA HIS A 12 -18.40 -0.31 -19.31
C HIS A 12 -18.31 -1.16 -18.03
N MET A 13 -17.11 -1.57 -17.65
CA MET A 13 -16.92 -2.42 -16.48
C MET A 13 -17.22 -1.68 -15.16
N ASP A 14 -16.94 -0.38 -15.07
CA ASP A 14 -17.25 0.45 -13.89
C ASP A 14 -18.74 0.76 -13.77
N GLU A 15 -19.38 1.22 -14.85
CA GLU A 15 -20.81 1.57 -14.87
C GLU A 15 -21.69 0.37 -14.52
N ASN A 16 -21.29 -0.82 -14.94
CA ASN A 16 -21.99 -2.07 -14.65
C ASN A 16 -21.48 -2.79 -13.38
N LYS A 17 -20.55 -2.20 -12.62
CA LYS A 17 -19.96 -2.76 -11.39
C LYS A 17 -19.42 -4.19 -11.56
N LEU A 18 -18.78 -4.45 -12.70
CA LEU A 18 -18.30 -5.79 -13.09
C LEU A 18 -16.91 -6.09 -12.54
N PHE A 19 -16.12 -5.08 -12.19
CA PHE A 19 -14.83 -5.32 -11.56
C PHE A 19 -15.00 -5.79 -10.11
N THR A 20 -14.25 -6.83 -9.74
CA THR A 20 -14.23 -7.33 -8.37
C THR A 20 -13.76 -6.23 -7.41
N PRO A 21 -14.40 -6.05 -6.25
CA PRO A 21 -13.97 -5.07 -5.24
C PRO A 21 -12.64 -5.48 -4.57
N HIS A 22 -12.10 -6.66 -4.89
CA HIS A 22 -10.85 -7.19 -4.33
C HIS A 22 -9.61 -6.81 -5.17
N GLN A 23 -9.78 -6.17 -6.32
CA GLN A 23 -8.69 -5.77 -7.22
C GLN A 23 -8.31 -4.29 -7.03
N PHE A 24 -7.05 -4.05 -6.68
CA PHE A 24 -6.51 -2.72 -6.39
C PHE A 24 -5.48 -2.24 -7.43
N GLY A 25 -4.95 -3.15 -8.26
CA GLY A 25 -4.00 -2.84 -9.31
C GLY A 25 -4.69 -2.21 -10.52
N PHE A 26 -4.08 -1.17 -11.10
CA PHE A 26 -4.55 -0.50 -12.32
C PHE A 26 -6.01 0.01 -12.29
N ARG A 27 -6.58 0.20 -11.10
CA ARG A 27 -7.96 0.68 -10.89
C ARG A 27 -7.95 2.13 -10.37
N LYS A 28 -8.90 2.95 -10.83
CA LYS A 28 -9.08 4.32 -10.31
C LYS A 28 -9.60 4.25 -8.88
N GLY A 29 -9.10 5.10 -7.98
CA GLY A 29 -9.47 5.07 -6.56
C GLY A 29 -8.78 3.99 -5.74
N HIS A 30 -7.95 3.15 -6.36
CA HIS A 30 -7.17 2.12 -5.70
C HIS A 30 -5.68 2.39 -5.82
N SER A 31 -4.89 1.91 -4.86
CA SER A 31 -3.45 2.04 -4.84
C SER A 31 -2.81 0.94 -4.01
N CYS A 32 -1.49 0.80 -4.09
CA CYS A 32 -0.74 -0.07 -3.18
C CYS A 32 -1.06 0.25 -1.71
N THR A 33 -1.11 1.54 -1.37
CA THR A 33 -1.36 2.00 -0.01
C THR A 33 -2.77 1.69 0.48
N THR A 34 -3.79 1.78 -0.38
CA THR A 34 -5.18 1.50 0.05
C THR A 34 -5.39 0.02 0.34
N GLN A 35 -4.82 -0.87 -0.49
CA GLN A 35 -4.85 -2.30 -0.21
C GLN A 35 -4.11 -2.64 1.09
N LEU A 36 -2.90 -2.09 1.27
CA LEU A 36 -2.11 -2.32 2.48
C LEU A 36 -2.83 -1.83 3.74
N ILE A 37 -3.50 -0.68 3.70
CA ILE A 37 -4.32 -0.19 4.81
C ILE A 37 -5.44 -1.20 5.12
N GLU A 38 -6.12 -1.70 4.09
CA GLU A 38 -7.27 -2.59 4.29
C GLU A 38 -6.86 -3.94 4.90
N VAL A 39 -5.77 -4.55 4.41
CA VAL A 39 -5.28 -5.81 4.98
C VAL A 39 -4.71 -5.61 6.38
N MET A 40 -3.98 -4.51 6.63
CA MET A 40 -3.46 -4.19 7.96
C MET A 40 -4.59 -3.94 8.96
N ASP A 41 -5.68 -3.28 8.55
CA ASP A 41 -6.86 -3.13 9.40
C ASP A 41 -7.45 -4.50 9.76
N ALA A 42 -7.65 -5.36 8.77
CA ALA A 42 -8.21 -6.70 8.97
C ALA A 42 -7.32 -7.57 9.87
N TRP A 43 -6.02 -7.68 9.57
CA TRP A 43 -5.08 -8.51 10.32
C TRP A 43 -4.93 -8.04 11.76
N THR A 44 -4.73 -6.74 11.96
CA THR A 44 -4.57 -6.20 13.32
C THR A 44 -5.85 -6.32 14.14
N LYS A 45 -7.03 -6.29 13.50
CA LYS A 45 -8.31 -6.51 14.18
C LYS A 45 -8.44 -7.96 14.68
N LEU A 46 -8.17 -8.94 13.82
CA LEU A 46 -8.16 -10.37 14.19
C LEU A 46 -7.20 -10.62 15.37
N LEU A 47 -5.98 -10.11 15.28
CA LEU A 47 -4.99 -10.20 16.36
C LEU A 47 -5.50 -9.58 17.66
N ASP A 48 -6.15 -8.41 17.60
CA ASP A 48 -6.70 -7.74 18.77
C ASP A 48 -7.79 -8.59 19.46
N GLU A 49 -8.60 -9.26 18.64
CA GLU A 49 -9.66 -10.22 19.01
C GLU A 49 -9.12 -11.60 19.45
N LYS A 50 -7.79 -11.71 19.63
CA LYS A 50 -7.07 -12.95 20.04
C LYS A 50 -7.11 -14.06 18.99
N SER A 51 -7.35 -13.72 17.73
CA SER A 51 -7.21 -14.62 16.61
C SER A 51 -5.83 -14.48 15.97
N ASP A 52 -5.15 -15.60 15.75
CA ASP A 52 -3.98 -15.62 14.88
C ASP A 52 -4.43 -15.55 13.40
N VAL A 53 -3.51 -15.17 12.51
CA VAL A 53 -3.78 -14.93 11.09
C VAL A 53 -2.72 -15.59 10.23
N ASP A 54 -3.16 -16.40 9.27
CA ASP A 54 -2.29 -16.91 8.22
C ASP A 54 -2.50 -16.14 6.91
N ILE A 55 -1.39 -15.81 6.26
CA ILE A 55 -1.35 -15.09 4.99
C ILE A 55 -0.58 -15.93 3.98
N ILE A 56 -1.22 -16.23 2.86
CA ILE A 56 -0.64 -16.96 1.75
C ILE A 56 -0.45 -16.00 0.59
N TYR A 57 0.79 -15.74 0.24
CA TYR A 57 1.17 -14.97 -0.94
C TYR A 57 1.34 -15.93 -2.12
N PHE A 58 0.70 -15.62 -3.24
CA PHE A 58 0.78 -16.37 -4.48
C PHE A 58 1.49 -15.56 -5.56
N ASP A 59 2.33 -16.24 -6.34
CA ASP A 59 3.01 -15.69 -7.52
C ASP A 59 2.62 -16.51 -8.74
N PHE A 60 2.23 -15.86 -9.84
CA PHE A 60 1.93 -16.56 -11.09
C PHE A 60 3.19 -16.73 -11.94
N GLN A 61 3.35 -17.89 -12.58
CA GLN A 61 4.45 -18.11 -13.52
C GLN A 61 4.25 -17.28 -14.78
N LYS A 62 5.00 -16.17 -14.93
CA LYS A 62 4.95 -15.30 -16.11
C LYS A 62 3.51 -14.87 -16.46
N ALA A 63 2.84 -14.23 -15.50
CA ALA A 63 1.41 -13.98 -15.52
C ALA A 63 0.89 -13.41 -16.85
N PHE A 64 1.54 -12.37 -17.36
CA PHE A 64 1.15 -11.73 -18.63
C PHE A 64 1.43 -12.62 -19.85
N ASP A 65 2.54 -13.35 -19.88
CA ASP A 65 2.96 -14.12 -21.05
C ASP A 65 2.17 -15.43 -21.24
N LYS A 66 1.56 -15.95 -20.16
CA LYS A 66 0.84 -17.22 -20.16
C LYS A 66 -0.66 -17.12 -20.42
N VAL A 67 -1.25 -15.92 -20.46
CA VAL A 67 -2.71 -15.77 -20.66
C VAL A 67 -3.15 -16.37 -22.01
N PRO A 68 -3.98 -17.43 -22.03
CA PRO A 68 -4.44 -18.03 -23.28
C PRO A 68 -5.47 -17.12 -23.96
N HIS A 69 -5.21 -16.74 -25.22
CA HIS A 69 -6.05 -15.78 -25.95
C HIS A 69 -7.51 -16.22 -26.05
N PHE A 70 -7.76 -17.49 -26.35
CA PHE A 70 -9.13 -18.01 -26.49
C PHE A 70 -9.93 -17.89 -25.18
N ARG A 71 -9.30 -18.20 -24.03
CA ARG A 71 -9.95 -18.10 -22.71
C ARG A 71 -10.19 -16.66 -22.30
N LEU A 72 -9.23 -15.77 -22.60
CA LEU A 72 -9.40 -14.34 -22.41
C LEU A 72 -10.58 -13.79 -23.22
N LEU A 73 -10.68 -14.13 -24.51
CA LEU A 73 -11.81 -13.72 -25.36
C LEU A 73 -13.15 -14.25 -24.85
N LYS A 74 -13.19 -15.48 -24.30
CA LYS A 74 -14.38 -16.00 -23.63
C LYS A 74 -14.78 -15.17 -22.41
N LYS A 75 -13.83 -14.82 -21.53
CA LYS A 75 -14.12 -13.96 -20.36
C LYS A 75 -14.62 -12.58 -20.80
N LEU A 76 -13.96 -11.94 -21.75
CA LEU A 76 -14.39 -10.64 -22.29
C LEU A 76 -15.84 -10.67 -22.79
N SER A 77 -16.19 -11.70 -23.56
CA SER A 77 -17.56 -11.89 -24.06
C SER A 77 -18.57 -12.11 -22.93
N ALA A 78 -18.20 -12.87 -21.88
CA ALA A 78 -19.03 -13.11 -20.70
C ALA A 78 -19.30 -11.82 -19.90
N TYR A 79 -18.32 -10.92 -19.82
CA TYR A 79 -18.50 -9.58 -19.23
C TYR A 79 -19.22 -8.58 -20.16
N GLY A 80 -19.77 -9.04 -21.29
CA GLY A 80 -20.57 -8.23 -22.21
C GLY A 80 -19.78 -7.47 -23.28
N ILE A 81 -18.45 -7.64 -23.35
CA ILE A 81 -17.62 -7.02 -24.40
C ILE A 81 -17.76 -7.84 -25.69
N LYS A 82 -18.56 -7.35 -26.63
CA LYS A 82 -18.96 -8.06 -27.86
C LYS A 82 -18.75 -7.23 -29.13
N GLY A 83 -19.07 -7.82 -30.28
CA GLY A 83 -19.06 -7.14 -31.58
C GLY A 83 -17.67 -6.64 -32.00
N LYS A 84 -17.63 -5.46 -32.64
CA LYS A 84 -16.40 -4.89 -33.22
C LYS A 84 -15.27 -4.73 -32.20
N THR A 85 -15.58 -4.41 -30.95
CA THR A 85 -14.58 -4.27 -29.87
C THR A 85 -13.90 -5.61 -29.58
N LEU A 86 -14.68 -6.70 -29.45
CA LEU A 86 -14.14 -8.03 -29.20
C LEU A 86 -13.34 -8.55 -30.40
N THR A 87 -13.82 -8.32 -31.62
CA THR A 87 -13.10 -8.66 -32.86
C THR A 87 -11.75 -7.95 -32.92
N TRP A 88 -11.72 -6.65 -32.63
CA TRP A 88 -10.49 -5.87 -32.59
C TRP A 88 -9.50 -6.41 -31.54
N ILE A 89 -9.99 -6.79 -30.34
CA ILE A 89 -9.12 -7.39 -29.31
C ILE A 89 -8.56 -8.74 -29.78
N LYS A 90 -9.36 -9.55 -30.46
CA LYS A 90 -8.89 -10.81 -31.05
C LYS A 90 -7.75 -10.55 -32.03
N GLU A 91 -7.95 -9.65 -33.00
CA GLU A 91 -6.92 -9.26 -33.98
C GLU A 91 -5.67 -8.63 -33.31
N PHE A 92 -5.84 -7.91 -32.21
CA PHE A 92 -4.74 -7.34 -31.44
C PHE A 92 -3.85 -8.41 -30.76
N LEU A 93 -4.42 -9.56 -30.42
CA LEU A 93 -3.75 -10.66 -29.73
C LEU A 93 -3.19 -11.72 -30.69
N THR A 94 -3.89 -12.01 -31.79
CA THR A 94 -3.55 -13.10 -32.72
C THR A 94 -2.58 -12.69 -33.83
N ASP A 95 -2.02 -13.68 -34.54
CA ASP A 95 -1.09 -13.51 -35.68
C ASP A 95 0.18 -12.71 -35.38
N ARG A 96 0.55 -12.63 -34.10
CA ARG A 96 1.79 -12.00 -33.66
C ARG A 96 2.94 -12.98 -33.76
N LYS A 97 4.11 -12.47 -34.16
CA LYS A 97 5.36 -13.22 -34.19
C LYS A 97 6.42 -12.55 -33.33
N GLN A 98 7.31 -13.35 -32.76
CA GLN A 98 8.46 -12.91 -31.99
C GLN A 98 9.76 -13.51 -32.54
N ARG A 99 10.88 -12.84 -32.26
CA ARG A 99 12.24 -13.34 -32.51
C ARG A 99 13.20 -12.69 -31.52
N VAL A 100 14.32 -13.35 -31.25
CA VAL A 100 15.38 -12.83 -30.39
C VAL A 100 16.46 -12.17 -31.24
N ILE A 101 16.98 -11.04 -30.78
CA ILE A 101 18.13 -10.35 -31.39
C ILE A 101 19.29 -10.42 -30.41
N LEU A 102 20.39 -11.05 -30.81
CA LEU A 102 21.61 -11.15 -30.00
C LEU A 102 22.80 -10.71 -30.84
N ASN A 103 23.51 -9.67 -30.40
CA ASN A 103 24.68 -9.11 -31.10
C ASN A 103 24.42 -8.84 -32.60
N GLY A 104 23.25 -8.30 -32.94
CA GLY A 104 22.84 -8.02 -34.32
C GLY A 104 22.42 -9.24 -35.15
N LYS A 105 22.48 -10.46 -34.60
CA LYS A 105 21.95 -11.68 -35.23
C LYS A 105 20.51 -11.93 -34.81
N TYR A 106 19.71 -12.42 -35.75
CA TYR A 106 18.29 -12.67 -35.57
C TYR A 106 18.02 -14.18 -35.47
N SER A 107 17.17 -14.59 -34.53
CA SER A 107 16.54 -15.91 -34.61
C SER A 107 15.49 -15.93 -35.74
N PRO A 108 15.05 -17.12 -36.18
CA PRO A 108 13.81 -17.25 -36.94
C PRO A 108 12.63 -16.62 -36.21
N TRP A 109 11.62 -16.23 -36.99
CA TRP A 109 10.33 -15.82 -36.44
C TRP A 109 9.59 -17.02 -35.88
N ASP A 110 9.00 -16.85 -34.70
CA ASP A 110 8.13 -17.83 -34.07
C ASP A 110 6.78 -17.20 -33.72
N ASN A 111 5.71 -18.00 -33.72
CA ASN A 111 4.36 -17.51 -33.47
C ASN A 111 4.09 -17.34 -31.97
N ILE A 112 3.35 -16.29 -31.60
CA ILE A 112 2.90 -16.07 -30.24
C ILE A 112 1.51 -16.68 -30.06
N THR A 113 1.43 -17.76 -29.28
CA THR A 113 0.18 -18.53 -29.07
C THR A 113 -0.54 -18.18 -27.77
N SER A 114 0.12 -17.46 -26.87
CA SER A 114 -0.45 -16.96 -25.62
C SER A 114 0.21 -15.66 -25.20
N GLY A 115 -0.42 -14.98 -24.25
CA GLY A 115 0.13 -13.83 -23.57
C GLY A 115 -0.47 -12.52 -24.02
N ILE A 116 -0.43 -11.56 -23.11
CA ILE A 116 -0.81 -10.18 -23.34
C ILE A 116 0.45 -9.37 -23.65
N PRO A 117 0.49 -8.57 -24.72
CA PRO A 117 1.70 -7.82 -25.10
C PRO A 117 2.20 -6.91 -23.98
N GLN A 118 3.46 -7.07 -23.57
CA GLN A 118 4.07 -6.19 -22.56
C GLN A 118 4.26 -4.77 -23.13
N GLY A 119 4.06 -3.74 -22.30
CA GLY A 119 4.07 -2.33 -22.72
C GLY A 119 2.79 -1.85 -23.40
N SER A 120 1.82 -2.74 -23.61
CA SER A 120 0.46 -2.43 -24.06
C SER A 120 -0.27 -1.57 -23.04
N VAL A 121 -0.99 -0.57 -23.55
CA VAL A 121 -1.86 0.30 -22.76
C VAL A 121 -3.14 -0.44 -22.31
N LEU A 122 -3.66 -1.34 -23.13
CA LEU A 122 -4.86 -2.15 -22.87
C LEU A 122 -4.54 -3.43 -22.07
N GLY A 123 -3.32 -3.95 -22.21
CA GLY A 123 -2.88 -5.21 -21.64
C GLY A 123 -3.17 -5.38 -20.15
N PRO A 124 -2.82 -4.41 -19.27
CA PRO A 124 -3.14 -4.48 -17.86
C PRO A 124 -4.64 -4.70 -17.60
N ILE A 125 -5.53 -4.02 -18.33
CA ILE A 125 -6.98 -4.16 -18.17
C ILE A 125 -7.48 -5.54 -18.63
N LEU A 126 -6.93 -6.06 -19.73
CA LEU A 126 -7.24 -7.43 -20.17
C LEU A 126 -6.84 -8.46 -19.11
N PHE A 127 -5.68 -8.27 -18.48
CA PHE A 127 -5.23 -9.13 -17.39
C PHE A 127 -6.15 -9.04 -16.17
N LEU A 128 -6.57 -7.82 -15.78
CA LEU A 128 -7.52 -7.65 -14.69
C LEU A 128 -8.83 -8.42 -14.93
N ILE A 129 -9.43 -8.25 -16.12
CA ILE A 129 -10.66 -8.96 -16.51
C ILE A 129 -10.45 -10.48 -16.49
N TYR A 130 -9.26 -10.92 -16.88
CA TYR A 130 -8.93 -12.33 -16.92
C TYR A 130 -8.87 -13.00 -15.55
N ILE A 131 -8.48 -12.28 -14.49
CA ILE A 131 -8.40 -12.82 -13.12
C ILE A 131 -9.57 -12.38 -12.23
N ASN A 132 -10.54 -11.64 -12.78
CA ASN A 132 -11.56 -10.91 -12.02
C ASN A 132 -12.47 -11.78 -11.16
N ASP A 133 -12.71 -13.02 -11.59
CA ASP A 133 -13.49 -14.08 -10.94
C ASP A 133 -12.68 -14.94 -9.95
N LEU A 134 -11.35 -14.76 -9.86
CA LEU A 134 -10.51 -15.50 -8.92
C LEU A 134 -11.01 -15.38 -7.46
N PRO A 135 -11.46 -14.21 -6.98
CA PRO A 135 -12.00 -14.08 -5.63
C PRO A 135 -13.29 -14.87 -5.37
N GLU A 136 -14.00 -15.29 -6.41
CA GLU A 136 -15.28 -16.00 -6.27
C GLU A 136 -15.11 -17.48 -5.90
N VAL A 137 -13.90 -18.04 -6.07
CA VAL A 137 -13.64 -19.45 -5.78
C VAL A 137 -13.16 -19.72 -4.34
N VAL A 138 -12.99 -18.67 -3.53
CA VAL A 138 -12.50 -18.78 -2.15
C VAL A 138 -13.49 -18.23 -1.15
N SER A 139 -13.44 -18.77 0.07
CA SER A 139 -14.28 -18.36 1.20
C SER A 139 -13.61 -17.28 2.06
N ASN A 140 -12.30 -17.36 2.24
CA ASN A 140 -11.53 -16.36 2.97
C ASN A 140 -11.23 -15.12 2.11
N PRO A 141 -11.00 -13.95 2.75
CA PRO A 141 -10.59 -12.75 2.04
C PRO A 141 -9.35 -12.96 1.16
N VAL A 142 -9.49 -12.65 -0.12
CA VAL A 142 -8.38 -12.51 -1.07
C VAL A 142 -8.24 -11.05 -1.52
N LYS A 143 -7.02 -10.62 -1.78
CA LYS A 143 -6.69 -9.31 -2.36
C LYS A 143 -5.78 -9.47 -3.56
N LEU A 144 -6.10 -8.72 -4.61
CA LEU A 144 -5.41 -8.73 -5.88
C LEU A 144 -4.80 -7.36 -6.13
N PHE A 145 -3.55 -7.32 -6.56
CA PHE A 145 -2.92 -6.15 -7.14
C PHE A 145 -2.24 -6.55 -8.43
N ALA A 146 -2.96 -6.40 -9.54
CA ALA A 146 -2.56 -7.04 -10.79
C ALA A 146 -2.38 -8.56 -10.56
N ASP A 147 -1.20 -9.11 -10.81
CA ASP A 147 -0.85 -10.52 -10.62
C ASP A 147 -0.56 -10.89 -9.16
N ASP A 148 -0.16 -9.93 -8.32
CA ASP A 148 0.06 -10.18 -6.89
C ASP A 148 -1.26 -10.58 -6.24
N THR A 149 -1.30 -11.79 -5.67
CA THR A 149 -2.49 -12.35 -5.03
C THR A 149 -2.13 -12.76 -3.61
N LYS A 150 -2.93 -12.34 -2.63
CA LYS A 150 -2.78 -12.79 -1.24
C LYS A 150 -4.12 -13.20 -0.65
N LEU A 151 -4.14 -14.39 -0.07
CA LEU A 151 -5.25 -14.95 0.71
C LEU A 151 -4.88 -14.82 2.19
N TYR A 152 -5.85 -14.48 3.03
CA TYR A 152 -5.62 -14.52 4.47
C TYR A 152 -6.88 -14.88 5.23
N GLY A 153 -6.71 -15.52 6.38
CA GLY A 153 -7.80 -15.93 7.25
C GLY A 153 -7.34 -16.11 8.69
N SER A 154 -8.31 -16.32 9.58
CA SER A 154 -8.02 -16.79 10.93
C SER A 154 -7.34 -18.15 10.89
N SER A 155 -6.50 -18.44 11.88
CA SER A 155 -5.72 -19.68 11.95
C SER A 155 -5.65 -20.22 13.38
N ASN A 156 -6.79 -20.27 14.08
CA ASN A 156 -6.82 -20.59 15.52
C ASN A 156 -6.88 -22.09 15.80
N ASP A 157 -7.44 -22.85 14.87
CA ASP A 157 -7.71 -24.26 15.04
C ASP A 157 -7.61 -25.02 13.70
N GLN A 158 -7.84 -26.33 13.77
CA GLN A 158 -7.76 -27.21 12.61
C GLN A 158 -8.81 -26.86 11.55
N GLU A 159 -9.95 -26.31 11.93
CA GLU A 159 -11.03 -25.99 11.01
C GLU A 159 -10.68 -24.74 10.19
N ASP A 160 -10.11 -23.74 10.84
CA ASP A 160 -9.51 -22.58 10.18
C ASP A 160 -8.43 -23.01 9.17
N HIS A 161 -7.51 -23.88 9.58
CA HIS A 161 -6.49 -24.44 8.69
C HIS A 161 -7.11 -25.16 7.48
N ARG A 162 -8.12 -26.03 7.70
CA ARG A 162 -8.81 -26.73 6.62
C ARG A 162 -9.47 -25.78 5.63
N LYS A 163 -10.08 -24.68 6.10
CA LYS A 163 -10.70 -23.67 5.22
C LYS A 163 -9.67 -22.97 4.34
N ILE A 164 -8.53 -22.57 4.90
CA ILE A 164 -7.46 -21.95 4.13
C ILE A 164 -6.87 -22.95 3.13
N GLN A 165 -6.64 -24.21 3.52
CA GLN A 165 -6.17 -25.24 2.60
C GLN A 165 -7.18 -25.54 1.49
N GLN A 166 -8.48 -25.55 1.79
CA GLN A 166 -9.53 -25.70 0.79
C GLN A 166 -9.55 -24.54 -0.20
N ASP A 167 -9.38 -23.30 0.27
CA ASP A 167 -9.28 -22.14 -0.60
C ASP A 167 -8.03 -22.22 -1.51
N ILE A 168 -6.88 -22.67 -0.98
CA ILE A 168 -5.69 -22.96 -1.80
C ILE A 168 -6.02 -23.99 -2.89
N ASN A 169 -6.71 -25.07 -2.54
CA ASN A 169 -7.10 -26.12 -3.50
C ASN A 169 -8.05 -25.59 -4.59
N ASN A 170 -8.98 -24.71 -4.22
CA ASN A 170 -9.88 -24.05 -5.17
C ASN A 170 -9.12 -23.13 -6.12
N LEU A 171 -8.15 -22.36 -5.60
CA LEU A 171 -7.27 -21.51 -6.41
C LEU A 171 -6.43 -22.35 -7.38
N ILE A 172 -5.89 -23.49 -6.95
CA ILE A 172 -5.18 -24.43 -7.82
C ILE A 172 -6.10 -24.89 -8.95
N SER A 173 -7.32 -25.34 -8.63
CA SER A 173 -8.30 -25.82 -9.60
C SER A 173 -8.71 -24.75 -10.61
N TRP A 174 -8.92 -23.52 -10.13
CA TRP A 174 -9.12 -22.34 -10.98
C TRP A 174 -7.91 -22.09 -11.89
N SER A 175 -6.69 -22.15 -11.34
CA SER A 175 -5.44 -21.92 -12.10
C SER A 175 -5.26 -22.92 -13.26
N HIS A 176 -5.60 -24.20 -13.05
CA HIS A 176 -5.57 -25.23 -14.09
C HIS A 176 -6.66 -24.99 -15.14
N SER A 177 -7.88 -24.71 -14.69
CA SER A 177 -9.03 -24.42 -15.55
C SER A 177 -8.79 -23.23 -16.46
N TRP A 178 -8.03 -22.23 -15.98
CA TRP A 178 -7.71 -21.04 -16.74
C TRP A 178 -6.33 -21.10 -17.43
N GLN A 179 -5.43 -22.04 -17.11
CA GLN A 179 -4.05 -22.15 -17.63
C GLN A 179 -3.14 -21.00 -17.17
N LEU A 180 -3.36 -20.51 -15.96
CA LEU A 180 -2.52 -19.48 -15.33
C LEU A 180 -1.90 -20.06 -14.06
N THR A 181 -0.86 -20.88 -14.23
CA THR A 181 -0.29 -21.69 -13.14
C THR A 181 0.50 -20.85 -12.13
N PHE A 182 0.35 -21.18 -10.84
CA PHE A 182 1.16 -20.60 -9.78
C PHE A 182 2.61 -21.08 -9.84
N ASN A 183 3.51 -20.22 -9.39
CA ASN A 183 4.92 -20.50 -9.20
C ASN A 183 5.13 -21.02 -7.78
N LYS A 184 5.15 -22.35 -7.64
CA LYS A 184 5.17 -23.02 -6.34
C LYS A 184 6.31 -22.54 -5.44
N ASP A 185 7.49 -22.33 -6.00
CA ASP A 185 8.70 -21.92 -5.27
C ASP A 185 8.66 -20.46 -4.79
N LYS A 186 7.77 -19.65 -5.36
CA LYS A 186 7.61 -18.24 -4.99
C LYS A 186 6.38 -17.97 -4.14
N CYS A 187 5.49 -18.95 -3.98
CA CYS A 187 4.40 -18.86 -3.01
C CYS A 187 4.97 -18.94 -1.59
N LYS A 188 4.42 -18.14 -0.68
CA LYS A 188 4.96 -17.98 0.67
C LYS A 188 3.86 -17.92 1.71
N HIS A 189 4.14 -18.44 2.89
CA HIS A 189 3.25 -18.42 4.05
C HIS A 189 3.84 -17.54 5.15
N LEU A 190 3.12 -16.48 5.49
CA LEU A 190 3.43 -15.61 6.64
C LEU A 190 2.37 -15.82 7.72
N HIS A 191 2.80 -16.24 8.90
CA HIS A 191 1.94 -16.37 10.08
C HIS A 191 2.08 -15.14 10.98
N LEU A 192 0.96 -14.58 11.42
CA LEU A 192 0.89 -13.51 12.42
C LEU A 192 0.17 -14.03 13.65
N GLY A 193 0.83 -14.07 14.81
CA GLY A 193 0.21 -14.70 15.96
C GLY A 193 1.15 -15.02 17.10
N ARG A 194 0.60 -15.70 18.11
CA ARG A 194 1.35 -16.22 19.27
C ARG A 194 1.46 -17.74 19.26
N ALA A 195 0.65 -18.44 18.48
CA ALA A 195 0.70 -19.88 18.40
C ALA A 195 2.06 -20.35 17.87
N ILE A 196 2.43 -21.57 18.26
CA ILE A 196 3.47 -22.32 17.55
C ILE A 196 2.98 -22.44 16.10
N LEU A 197 3.89 -22.25 15.15
CA LEU A 197 3.59 -22.17 13.71
C LEU A 197 2.50 -23.20 13.33
N PRO A 198 1.39 -22.76 12.70
CA PRO A 198 0.29 -23.65 12.36
C PRO A 198 0.75 -24.72 11.38
N ASP A 199 -0.10 -25.73 11.18
CA ASP A 199 0.13 -26.80 10.20
C ASP A 199 0.56 -26.25 8.83
N ASP A 200 1.38 -27.02 8.13
CA ASP A 200 1.90 -26.64 6.82
C ASP A 200 0.79 -26.63 5.76
N TYR A 201 0.70 -25.53 5.01
CA TYR A 201 -0.13 -25.48 3.80
C TYR A 201 0.61 -26.05 2.61
N SER A 202 -0.11 -26.73 1.72
CA SER A 202 0.45 -27.37 0.53
C SER A 202 -0.16 -26.84 -0.75
N LEU A 203 0.68 -26.59 -1.75
CA LEU A 203 0.32 -26.26 -3.12
C LEU A 203 0.49 -27.50 -4.00
N SER A 204 -0.59 -28.28 -4.11
CA SER A 204 -0.56 -29.68 -4.57
C SER A 204 0.28 -30.54 -3.62
N GLU A 205 1.38 -31.14 -4.08
CA GLU A 205 2.27 -31.99 -3.28
C GLU A 205 3.41 -31.22 -2.59
N GLN A 206 3.55 -29.92 -2.85
CA GLN A 206 4.66 -29.11 -2.35
C GLN A 206 4.20 -28.23 -1.19
N VAL A 207 4.86 -28.34 -0.04
CA VAL A 207 4.64 -27.45 1.11
C VAL A 207 5.03 -26.02 0.75
N ILE A 208 4.18 -25.07 1.11
CA ILE A 208 4.43 -23.63 0.93
C ILE A 208 5.45 -23.17 1.98
N GLY A 209 6.51 -22.50 1.53
CA GLY A 209 7.58 -22.06 2.42
C GLY A 209 7.10 -21.02 3.44
N LYS A 210 7.30 -21.33 4.73
CA LYS A 210 7.11 -20.38 5.84
C LYS A 210 8.20 -19.31 5.84
N ILE A 211 7.80 -18.07 6.10
CA ILE A 211 8.68 -16.91 6.12
C ILE A 211 8.42 -16.05 7.36
N GLU A 212 9.44 -15.30 7.79
CA GLU A 212 9.31 -14.34 8.89
C GLU A 212 8.92 -12.94 8.42
N TYR A 213 9.13 -12.63 7.14
CA TYR A 213 8.74 -11.36 6.54
C TYR A 213 8.57 -11.49 5.02
N GLU A 214 7.70 -10.65 4.44
CA GLU A 214 7.53 -10.52 2.99
C GLU A 214 7.58 -9.06 2.52
N THR A 215 8.01 -8.83 1.28
CA THR A 215 7.85 -7.51 0.65
C THR A 215 6.50 -7.45 -0.05
N ASP A 216 5.51 -6.89 0.64
CA ASP A 216 4.15 -6.74 0.12
C ASP A 216 3.94 -5.32 -0.44
N LEU A 217 3.71 -5.21 -1.76
CA LEU A 217 3.46 -3.95 -2.46
C LEU A 217 4.48 -2.85 -2.14
N GLY A 218 5.75 -3.25 -1.93
CA GLY A 218 6.87 -2.37 -1.62
C GLY A 218 7.07 -2.03 -0.14
N VAL A 219 6.28 -2.61 0.76
CA VAL A 219 6.43 -2.52 2.22
C VAL A 219 6.87 -3.87 2.77
N GLN A 220 7.90 -3.91 3.61
CA GLN A 220 8.33 -5.16 4.25
C GLN A 220 7.52 -5.42 5.51
N ILE A 221 6.70 -6.46 5.49
CA ILE A 221 5.80 -6.87 6.58
C ILE A 221 6.42 -8.06 7.29
N ASP A 222 6.81 -7.89 8.55
CA ASP A 222 7.30 -8.96 9.41
C ASP A 222 6.16 -9.63 10.22
N ASN A 223 6.40 -10.86 10.68
CA ASN A 223 5.45 -11.67 11.43
C ASN A 223 5.00 -11.06 12.78
N GLN A 224 5.65 -9.99 13.24
CA GLN A 224 5.30 -9.25 14.45
C GLN A 224 4.72 -7.86 14.15
N LEU A 225 4.57 -7.49 12.87
CA LEU A 225 4.10 -6.19 12.40
C LEU A 225 4.88 -5.02 13.01
N LYS A 226 6.19 -5.16 13.24
CA LYS A 226 7.05 -4.14 13.85
C LYS A 226 7.59 -3.13 12.85
N PHE A 227 7.67 -3.48 11.57
CA PHE A 227 8.16 -2.65 10.46
C PHE A 227 9.62 -2.17 10.56
N GLN A 228 10.40 -2.70 11.51
CA GLN A 228 11.80 -2.34 11.70
C GLN A 228 12.64 -2.65 10.45
N ILE A 229 12.38 -3.81 9.81
CA ILE A 229 13.06 -4.24 8.58
C ILE A 229 12.77 -3.23 7.45
N HIS A 230 11.49 -2.89 7.25
CA HIS A 230 11.05 -1.90 6.26
C HIS A 230 11.72 -0.54 6.47
N ILE A 231 11.69 -0.02 7.69
CA ILE A 231 12.25 1.28 8.03
C ILE A 231 13.76 1.31 7.78
N ASN A 232 14.48 0.27 8.19
CA ASN A 232 15.91 0.17 7.95
C ASN A 232 16.24 0.12 6.45
N THR A 233 15.47 -0.62 5.66
CA THR A 233 15.61 -0.67 4.20
C THR A 233 15.32 0.67 3.54
N ALA A 234 14.25 1.35 3.93
CA ALA A 234 13.87 2.69 3.46
C ALA A 234 14.98 3.71 3.76
N VAL A 235 15.48 3.74 5.00
CA VAL A 235 16.58 4.61 5.44
C VAL A 235 17.87 4.30 4.69
N LYS A 236 18.21 3.02 4.47
CA LYS A 236 19.38 2.63 3.67
C LYS A 236 19.28 3.12 2.21
N LYS A 237 18.13 2.92 1.56
CA LYS A 237 17.87 3.40 0.19
C LYS A 237 17.97 4.94 0.10
N ALA A 238 17.34 5.65 1.04
CA ALA A 238 17.38 7.11 1.11
C ALA A 238 18.80 7.64 1.33
N ASN A 239 19.58 7.06 2.25
CA ASN A 239 20.97 7.47 2.47
C ASN A 239 21.88 7.14 1.28
N ARG A 240 21.66 6.01 0.57
CA ARG A 240 22.40 5.70 -0.65
C ARG A 240 22.18 6.78 -1.70
N MET A 241 20.92 7.19 -1.90
CA MET A 241 20.59 8.27 -2.84
C MET A 241 21.17 9.61 -2.39
N LEU A 242 21.12 9.91 -1.09
CA LEU A 242 21.76 11.09 -0.52
C LEU A 242 23.28 11.09 -0.77
N GLY A 243 23.93 9.93 -0.66
CA GLY A 243 25.34 9.76 -0.99
C GLY A 243 25.66 9.92 -2.48
N VAL A 244 24.73 9.58 -3.38
CA VAL A 244 24.85 9.90 -4.82
C VAL A 244 24.80 11.41 -5.03
N ILE A 245 23.83 12.10 -4.42
CA ILE A 245 23.71 13.56 -4.49
C ILE A 245 25.01 14.23 -3.97
N LYS A 246 25.46 13.85 -2.77
CA LYS A 246 26.67 14.42 -2.17
C LYS A 246 27.92 14.24 -3.04
N ARG A 247 28.04 13.13 -3.78
CA ARG A 247 29.21 12.86 -4.64
C ARG A 247 29.21 13.66 -5.94
N ASN A 248 28.04 13.95 -6.50
CA ASN A 248 27.94 14.59 -7.81
C ASN A 248 27.82 16.12 -7.74
N PHE A 249 27.41 16.66 -6.60
CA PHE A 249 27.22 18.11 -6.43
C PHE A 249 28.17 18.65 -5.35
N LYS A 250 29.20 19.40 -5.78
CA LYS A 250 30.16 20.06 -4.88
C LYS A 250 29.51 21.19 -4.07
N HIS A 251 28.62 21.94 -4.71
CA HIS A 251 27.83 22.99 -4.10
C HIS A 251 26.37 22.77 -4.49
N LEU A 252 25.49 22.78 -3.49
CA LEU A 252 24.04 22.73 -3.67
C LEU A 252 23.45 23.99 -3.06
N ASP A 253 22.85 24.81 -3.90
CA ASP A 253 21.95 25.87 -3.45
C ASP A 253 20.66 25.26 -2.85
N LYS A 254 19.87 26.11 -2.19
CA LYS A 254 18.65 25.68 -1.49
C LYS A 254 17.64 25.05 -2.45
N ASP A 255 17.45 25.59 -3.64
CA ASP A 255 16.42 25.15 -4.57
C ASP A 255 16.79 23.82 -5.23
N SER A 256 18.03 23.70 -5.71
CA SER A 256 18.55 22.44 -6.26
C SER A 256 18.52 21.32 -5.22
N PHE A 257 18.95 21.60 -3.98
CA PHE A 257 18.85 20.63 -2.88
C PHE A 257 17.40 20.20 -2.65
N LEU A 258 16.47 21.17 -2.54
CA LEU A 258 15.07 20.88 -2.27
C LEU A 258 14.47 20.04 -3.40
N HIS A 259 14.81 20.32 -4.65
CA HIS A 259 14.34 19.55 -5.79
C HIS A 259 14.82 18.09 -5.70
N LEU A 260 16.13 17.89 -5.59
CA LEU A 260 16.76 16.56 -5.51
C LEU A 260 16.31 15.76 -4.28
N TYR A 261 16.26 16.40 -3.12
CA TYR A 261 15.84 15.74 -1.88
C TYR A 261 14.38 15.29 -1.95
N LYS A 262 13.48 16.17 -2.41
CA LYS A 262 12.03 15.88 -2.47
C LYS A 262 11.68 14.84 -3.54
N SER A 263 12.45 14.75 -4.62
CA SER A 263 12.19 13.82 -5.73
C SER A 263 12.91 12.48 -5.62
N LEU A 264 14.12 12.43 -5.04
CA LEU A 264 14.94 11.21 -5.03
C LEU A 264 15.12 10.59 -3.65
N VAL A 265 15.21 11.39 -2.58
CA VAL A 265 15.53 10.87 -1.23
C VAL A 265 14.27 10.64 -0.41
N ARG A 266 13.44 11.66 -0.29
CA ARG A 266 12.24 11.66 0.56
C ARG A 266 11.20 10.59 0.19
N PRO A 267 10.95 10.27 -1.10
CA PRO A 267 9.95 9.25 -1.45
C PRO A 267 10.24 7.89 -0.83
N HIS A 268 11.52 7.50 -0.69
CA HIS A 268 11.90 6.25 -0.04
C HIS A 268 11.50 6.19 1.44
N LEU A 269 11.41 7.34 2.13
CA LEU A 269 11.07 7.44 3.55
C LEU A 269 9.55 7.54 3.80
N GLU A 270 8.77 7.90 2.78
CA GLU A 270 7.34 8.23 2.91
C GLU A 270 6.42 7.27 2.15
N TYR A 271 6.98 6.40 1.31
CA TYR A 271 6.18 5.45 0.53
C TYR A 271 5.27 4.62 1.44
N ALA A 272 3.96 4.65 1.13
CA ALA A 272 2.90 3.97 1.86
C ALA A 272 2.93 4.20 3.39
N SER A 273 3.35 5.39 3.86
CA SER A 273 3.49 5.66 5.31
C SER A 273 2.21 5.49 6.13
N CYS A 274 1.04 5.50 5.48
CA CYS A 274 -0.22 5.20 6.14
C CYS A 274 -0.34 3.71 6.52
N ALA A 275 0.32 2.79 5.82
CA ALA A 275 0.21 1.35 6.06
C ALA A 275 1.16 0.81 7.15
N TRP A 276 2.22 1.55 7.50
CA TRP A 276 3.19 1.15 8.51
C TRP A 276 3.34 2.21 9.60
N TYR A 277 4.02 1.90 10.70
CA TYR A 277 4.28 2.83 11.81
C TYR A 277 5.67 2.62 12.40
N THR A 278 6.11 3.56 13.23
CA THR A 278 7.34 3.47 14.02
C THR A 278 6.98 3.04 15.43
N LEU A 279 7.23 1.77 15.79
CA LEU A 279 6.94 1.28 17.14
C LEU A 279 7.89 1.90 18.17
N TYR A 280 9.17 2.01 17.83
CA TYR A 280 10.19 2.52 18.74
C TYR A 280 10.64 3.93 18.36
N LYS A 281 10.97 4.75 19.36
CA LYS A 281 11.54 6.10 19.16
C LYS A 281 12.79 6.09 18.28
N LYS A 282 13.64 5.07 18.43
CA LYS A 282 14.86 4.87 17.60
C LYS A 282 14.55 4.78 16.10
N ASP A 283 13.38 4.26 15.72
CA ASP A 283 12.98 4.09 14.31
C ASP A 283 12.51 5.40 13.72
N ALA A 284 11.68 6.12 14.48
CA ALA A 284 11.30 7.48 14.15
C ALA A 284 12.53 8.40 14.03
N MET A 285 13.50 8.25 14.94
CA MET A 285 14.78 8.95 14.86
C MET A 285 15.61 8.55 13.64
N ALA A 286 15.66 7.27 13.26
CA ALA A 286 16.42 6.82 12.10
C ALA A 286 15.91 7.45 10.79
N ILE A 287 14.58 7.54 10.65
CA ILE A 287 13.93 8.23 9.53
C ILE A 287 14.28 9.72 9.57
N GLU A 288 14.04 10.39 10.69
CA GLU A 288 14.23 11.84 10.84
C GLU A 288 15.70 12.24 10.67
N ASN A 289 16.63 11.43 11.16
CA ASN A 289 18.07 11.65 11.02
C ASN A 289 18.53 11.64 9.56
N THR A 290 17.79 11.00 8.65
CA THR A 290 18.10 11.06 7.22
C THR A 290 17.84 12.46 6.67
N GLN A 291 16.73 13.11 7.02
CA GLN A 291 16.47 14.52 6.68
C GLN A 291 17.45 15.45 7.41
N ARG A 292 17.74 15.18 8.69
CA ARG A 292 18.74 15.94 9.47
C ARG A 292 20.13 15.93 8.83
N ARG A 293 20.59 14.78 8.32
CA ARG A 293 21.85 14.67 7.57
C ARG A 293 21.76 15.37 6.22
N ALA A 294 20.65 15.21 5.50
CA ALA A 294 20.48 15.81 4.18
C ALA A 294 20.56 17.35 4.24
N THR A 295 19.87 17.98 5.18
CA THR A 295 19.87 19.44 5.32
C THR A 295 21.24 20.04 5.65
N LYS A 296 22.18 19.24 6.19
CA LYS A 296 23.57 19.68 6.40
C LYS A 296 24.40 19.81 5.12
N LEU A 297 23.91 19.33 3.97
CA LEU A 297 24.63 19.47 2.70
C LEU A 297 24.62 20.90 2.14
N ILE A 298 23.71 21.74 2.62
CA ILE A 298 23.47 23.08 2.05
C ILE A 298 24.43 24.08 2.69
N TYR A 299 25.31 24.66 1.88
CA TYR A 299 26.27 25.66 2.33
C TYR A 299 25.59 26.89 2.96
N GLY A 300 26.22 27.49 3.96
CA GLY A 300 25.71 28.69 4.65
C GLY A 300 24.70 28.43 5.78
N ILE A 301 23.99 27.29 5.80
CA ILE A 301 23.02 26.98 6.88
C ILE A 301 23.38 25.73 7.70
N GLN A 302 24.53 25.13 7.42
CA GLN A 302 24.97 23.84 7.97
C GLN A 302 25.07 23.87 9.50
N HIS A 303 25.56 25.00 10.03
CA HIS A 303 25.83 25.26 11.44
C HIS A 303 24.56 25.47 12.29
N LEU A 304 23.44 25.84 11.66
CA LEU A 304 22.17 26.06 12.35
C LEU A 304 21.69 24.75 13.02
N SER A 305 20.83 24.87 14.03
CA SER A 305 20.12 23.72 14.60
C SER A 305 19.26 23.02 13.54
N TYR A 306 18.79 21.80 13.84
CA TYR A 306 17.95 21.08 12.88
C TYR A 306 16.63 21.81 12.62
N SER A 307 15.95 22.31 13.66
CA SER A 307 14.71 23.07 13.53
C SER A 307 14.89 24.33 12.69
N GLU A 308 15.96 25.09 12.93
CA GLU A 308 16.28 26.29 12.14
C GLU A 308 16.58 25.98 10.67
N ARG A 309 17.28 24.87 10.37
CA ARG A 309 17.48 24.42 8.99
C ARG A 309 16.15 24.06 8.32
N LEU A 310 15.26 23.38 9.03
CA LEU A 310 13.93 23.04 8.50
C LEU A 310 13.10 24.30 8.20
N LEU A 311 13.12 25.29 9.10
CA LEU A 311 12.48 26.59 8.92
C LEU A 311 13.05 27.33 7.70
N ASN A 312 14.38 27.43 7.60
CA ASN A 312 15.09 28.09 6.50
C ASN A 312 14.80 27.47 5.13
N LEU A 313 14.47 26.18 5.10
CA LEU A 313 14.20 25.42 3.88
C LEU A 313 12.71 25.24 3.58
N GLY A 314 11.82 25.70 4.48
CA GLY A 314 10.40 25.40 4.41
C GLY A 314 10.11 23.89 4.37
N LEU A 315 10.98 23.07 4.98
CA LEU A 315 10.81 21.62 5.04
C LEU A 315 10.14 21.25 6.36
N PRO A 316 8.94 20.63 6.35
CA PRO A 316 8.42 20.06 7.57
C PRO A 316 9.20 18.81 7.98
N SER A 317 9.20 18.49 9.28
CA SER A 317 9.72 17.23 9.82
C SER A 317 9.05 16.03 9.15
N LEU A 318 9.75 14.89 9.08
CA LEU A 318 9.17 13.70 8.46
C LEU A 318 8.05 13.12 9.32
N GLU A 319 8.11 13.31 10.64
CA GLU A 319 7.01 12.98 11.56
C GLU A 319 5.73 13.74 11.25
N TYR A 320 5.81 15.07 11.12
CA TYR A 320 4.67 15.90 10.71
C TYR A 320 4.09 15.43 9.37
N ARG A 321 4.97 15.06 8.41
CA ARG A 321 4.53 14.62 7.08
C ARG A 321 3.78 13.29 7.11
N ARG A 322 4.18 12.34 7.95
CA ARG A 322 3.46 11.05 8.13
C ARG A 322 2.07 11.28 8.72
N ILE A 323 1.97 12.09 9.78
CA ILE A 323 0.69 12.44 10.40
C ILE A 323 -0.22 13.17 9.39
N ARG A 324 0.34 14.10 8.62
CA ARG A 324 -0.38 14.78 7.54
C ARG A 324 -0.87 13.81 6.47
N ALA A 325 -0.07 12.79 6.12
CA ALA A 325 -0.46 11.77 5.16
C ALA A 325 -1.65 10.95 5.68
N ASP A 326 -1.63 10.55 6.95
CA ASP A 326 -2.75 9.83 7.58
C ASP A 326 -4.05 10.64 7.51
N VAL A 327 -4.01 11.90 7.93
CA VAL A 327 -5.19 12.79 7.93
C VAL A 327 -5.74 13.03 6.52
N ILE A 328 -4.86 13.17 5.52
CA ILE A 328 -5.27 13.26 4.12
C ILE A 328 -5.91 11.96 3.63
N GLN A 329 -5.38 10.82 4.05
CA GLN A 329 -5.90 9.51 3.68
C GLN A 329 -7.32 9.30 4.25
N VAL A 330 -7.59 9.77 5.47
CA VAL A 330 -8.95 9.78 6.04
C VAL A 330 -9.89 10.66 5.22
N TYR A 331 -9.48 11.87 4.84
CA TYR A 331 -10.31 12.74 4.01
C TYR A 331 -10.66 12.08 2.67
N LYS A 332 -9.68 11.45 2.00
CA LYS A 332 -9.93 10.74 0.76
C LYS A 332 -10.95 9.61 0.91
N TYR A 333 -10.81 8.82 1.98
CA TYR A 333 -11.75 7.75 2.29
C TYR A 333 -13.17 8.29 2.55
N ILE A 334 -13.33 9.29 3.43
CA ILE A 334 -14.65 9.84 3.79
C ILE A 334 -15.37 10.48 2.60
N ASN A 335 -14.62 11.04 1.65
CA ASN A 335 -15.15 11.69 0.45
C ASN A 335 -15.17 10.78 -0.78
N ASN A 336 -15.05 9.45 -0.60
CA ASN A 336 -15.09 8.44 -1.67
C ASN A 336 -14.10 8.71 -2.83
N LEU A 337 -12.94 9.29 -2.52
CA LEU A 337 -11.86 9.47 -3.49
C LEU A 337 -10.99 8.22 -3.63
N ASP A 338 -10.91 7.44 -2.55
CA ASP A 338 -10.33 6.11 -2.55
C ASP A 338 -11.45 5.09 -2.33
N GLU A 339 -11.46 4.04 -3.13
CA GLU A 339 -12.39 2.92 -3.03
C GLU A 339 -11.77 1.84 -2.12
N MET A 340 -12.60 1.28 -1.25
CA MET A 340 -12.24 0.16 -0.37
C MET A 340 -13.25 -0.96 -0.56
N SER A 341 -12.85 -2.21 -0.35
CA SER A 341 -13.81 -3.31 -0.46
C SER A 341 -14.79 -3.36 0.72
N LYS A 342 -14.39 -2.78 1.85
CA LYS A 342 -15.17 -2.72 3.09
C LYS A 342 -15.00 -1.37 3.80
N PRO A 343 -15.99 -0.92 4.57
CA PRO A 343 -15.84 0.29 5.37
C PRO A 343 -14.76 0.15 6.45
N LEU A 344 -13.79 1.07 6.47
CA LEU A 344 -12.69 1.13 7.45
C LEU A 344 -13.02 1.93 8.71
N PHE A 345 -13.90 2.92 8.59
CA PHE A 345 -14.25 3.83 9.67
C PHE A 345 -15.76 3.88 9.90
N VAL A 346 -16.14 4.00 11.17
CA VAL A 346 -17.52 4.22 11.60
C VAL A 346 -17.69 5.69 11.96
N LYS A 347 -18.68 6.37 11.37
CA LYS A 347 -19.02 7.75 11.74
C LYS A 347 -19.76 7.77 13.06
N SER A 348 -19.45 8.74 13.92
CA SER A 348 -20.18 8.94 15.17
C SER A 348 -21.59 9.45 14.89
N GLN A 349 -22.58 8.92 15.60
CA GLN A 349 -23.97 9.42 15.58
C GLN A 349 -24.24 10.45 16.70
N GLU A 350 -23.21 10.88 17.43
CA GLU A 350 -23.39 11.85 18.52
C GLU A 350 -23.76 13.23 17.97
N ASN A 351 -24.96 13.73 18.30
CA ASN A 351 -25.44 15.07 17.99
C ASN A 351 -24.77 16.20 18.82
N ARG A 352 -23.61 15.94 19.42
CA ARG A 352 -22.92 16.93 20.26
C ARG A 352 -22.34 18.04 19.38
N THR A 353 -22.83 19.26 19.60
CA THR A 353 -22.43 20.49 18.89
C THR A 353 -20.97 20.91 19.09
N ARG A 354 -20.23 20.29 20.01
CA ARG A 354 -18.81 20.55 20.25
C ARG A 354 -17.93 19.58 19.45
N GLY A 355 -17.34 20.06 18.36
CA GLY A 355 -16.39 19.34 17.48
C GLY A 355 -16.81 19.38 16.01
N ASN A 356 -16.12 18.64 15.14
CA ASN A 356 -16.48 18.59 13.72
C ASN A 356 -17.60 17.59 13.39
N SER A 357 -18.28 17.80 12.26
CA SER A 357 -19.41 17.00 11.76
C SER A 357 -19.02 15.64 11.16
N GLN A 358 -17.73 15.38 10.93
CA GLN A 358 -17.22 14.15 10.31
C GLN A 358 -16.49 13.27 11.33
N LYS A 359 -16.89 13.31 12.61
CA LYS A 359 -16.25 12.53 13.67
C LYS A 359 -16.32 11.03 13.41
N LEU A 360 -15.22 10.37 13.77
CA LEU A 360 -15.05 8.93 13.66
C LEU A 360 -15.03 8.29 15.05
N VAL A 361 -15.60 7.09 15.16
CA VAL A 361 -15.62 6.31 16.40
C VAL A 361 -14.26 5.64 16.59
N LYS A 362 -13.63 5.89 17.74
CA LYS A 362 -12.37 5.24 18.12
C LYS A 362 -12.65 3.90 18.78
N SER A 363 -12.12 2.83 18.21
CA SER A 363 -12.24 1.49 18.79
C SER A 363 -11.30 1.33 19.99
N HIS A 364 -11.76 0.59 20.99
CA HIS A 364 -10.87 0.08 22.02
C HIS A 364 -9.86 -0.89 21.38
N CYS A 365 -8.60 -0.83 21.82
CA CYS A 365 -7.52 -1.66 21.30
C CYS A 365 -6.84 -2.36 22.48
N ARG A 366 -6.64 -3.67 22.40
CA ARG A 366 -5.89 -4.45 23.40
C ARG A 366 -4.38 -4.47 23.10
N LEU A 367 -4.02 -4.52 21.83
CA LEU A 367 -2.65 -4.66 21.33
C LEU A 367 -2.13 -3.34 20.73
N ASP A 368 -0.83 -3.11 20.88
CA ASP A 368 -0.17 -1.96 20.26
C ASP A 368 -0.21 -2.01 18.73
N VAL A 369 -0.18 -3.19 18.12
CA VAL A 369 -0.32 -3.34 16.65
C VAL A 369 -1.66 -2.79 16.15
N ARG A 370 -2.74 -2.97 16.94
CA ARG A 370 -4.07 -2.43 16.62
C ARG A 370 -4.16 -0.94 16.89
N LYS A 371 -3.60 -0.50 18.02
CA LYS A 371 -3.54 0.92 18.41
C LYS A 371 -2.79 1.78 17.39
N ASN A 372 -1.68 1.26 16.86
CA ASN A 372 -0.82 1.95 15.88
C ASN A 372 -1.24 1.71 14.42
N CYS A 373 -2.26 0.88 14.17
CA CYS A 373 -2.85 0.74 12.85
C CYS A 373 -3.49 2.08 12.42
N PHE A 374 -3.44 2.36 11.12
CA PHE A 374 -3.97 3.58 10.51
C PHE A 374 -5.37 3.93 11.01
N THR A 375 -6.27 2.94 11.00
CA THR A 375 -7.68 3.09 11.33
C THR A 375 -7.94 3.44 12.79
N ASN A 376 -6.97 3.32 13.69
CA ASN A 376 -7.09 3.76 15.08
C ASN A 376 -6.23 4.98 15.41
N ARG A 377 -4.98 5.01 14.95
CA ARG A 377 -4.02 6.06 15.35
C ARG A 377 -4.43 7.45 14.89
N VAL A 378 -5.10 7.55 13.74
CA VAL A 378 -5.45 8.83 13.11
C VAL A 378 -6.68 9.49 13.76
N ILE A 379 -7.54 8.73 14.43
CA ILE A 379 -8.89 9.17 14.82
C ILE A 379 -8.85 10.39 15.74
N ASN A 380 -7.96 10.40 16.74
CA ASN A 380 -7.86 11.53 17.67
C ASN A 380 -7.53 12.84 16.94
N ILE A 381 -6.60 12.77 15.99
CA ILE A 381 -6.16 13.93 15.21
C ILE A 381 -7.27 14.36 14.26
N TRP A 382 -7.93 13.43 13.60
CA TRP A 382 -9.07 13.73 12.72
C TRP A 382 -10.22 14.41 13.48
N ASN A 383 -10.58 13.87 14.64
CA ASN A 383 -11.69 14.38 15.46
C ASN A 383 -11.37 15.73 16.12
N SER A 384 -10.10 16.10 16.26
CA SER A 384 -9.68 17.41 16.77
C SER A 384 -9.68 18.52 15.71
N LEU A 385 -9.75 18.16 14.42
CA LEU A 385 -9.78 19.15 13.35
C LEU A 385 -11.05 20.03 13.41
N PRO A 386 -10.95 21.31 13.06
CA PRO A 386 -12.10 22.18 12.90
C PRO A 386 -13.05 21.70 11.80
N ASP A 387 -14.34 21.98 11.97
CA ASP A 387 -15.37 21.56 11.02
C ASP A 387 -15.10 22.08 9.60
N ASN A 388 -14.75 23.37 9.47
CA ASN A 388 -14.46 23.98 8.18
C ASN A 388 -13.29 23.32 7.43
N VAL A 389 -12.39 22.61 8.11
CA VAL A 389 -11.29 21.84 7.50
C VAL A 389 -11.85 20.53 6.95
N VAL A 390 -12.54 19.72 7.78
CA VAL A 390 -13.00 18.39 7.37
C VAL A 390 -14.14 18.42 6.35
N THR A 391 -14.94 19.49 6.31
CA THR A 391 -16.02 19.71 5.33
C THR A 391 -15.56 20.40 4.05
N ALA A 392 -14.25 20.49 3.79
CA ALA A 392 -13.75 21.05 2.54
C ALA A 392 -14.28 20.29 1.32
N ASN A 393 -14.71 21.02 0.28
CA ASN A 393 -15.35 20.44 -0.92
C ASN A 393 -14.39 19.69 -1.86
N THR A 394 -13.08 19.96 -1.76
CA THR A 394 -12.07 19.32 -2.61
C THR A 394 -10.84 18.95 -1.81
N LEU A 395 -10.12 17.92 -2.26
CA LEU A 395 -8.86 17.50 -1.65
C LEU A 395 -7.82 18.63 -1.58
N ASN A 396 -7.79 19.53 -2.58
CA ASN A 396 -6.88 20.66 -2.59
C ASN A 396 -7.28 21.72 -1.57
N SER A 397 -8.59 22.02 -1.46
CA SER A 397 -9.10 22.90 -0.41
C SER A 397 -8.82 22.33 0.98
N PHE A 398 -9.04 21.03 1.19
CA PHE A 398 -8.72 20.32 2.42
C PHE A 398 -7.24 20.49 2.80
N LYS A 399 -6.33 20.17 1.88
CA LYS A 399 -4.88 20.30 2.10
C LYS A 399 -4.47 21.73 2.45
N SER A 400 -5.07 22.73 1.82
CA SER A 400 -4.80 24.14 2.09
C SER A 400 -5.28 24.55 3.47
N LYS A 401 -6.54 24.24 3.82
CA LYS A 401 -7.11 24.53 5.14
C LYS A 401 -6.38 23.81 6.26
N LEU A 402 -5.99 22.55 6.06
CA LEU A 402 -5.17 21.79 7.00
C LEU A 402 -3.79 22.45 7.22
N ASN A 403 -3.12 22.87 6.14
CA ASN A 403 -1.84 23.56 6.25
C ASN A 403 -1.94 24.89 7.00
N ASN A 404 -3.04 25.63 6.82
CA ASN A 404 -3.29 26.88 7.53
C ASN A 404 -3.55 26.63 9.02
N HIS A 405 -4.39 25.64 9.34
CA HIS A 405 -4.68 25.26 10.72
C HIS A 405 -3.43 24.77 11.46
N TRP A 406 -2.54 24.03 10.79
CA TRP A 406 -1.30 23.51 11.37
C TRP A 406 -0.08 24.43 11.21
N LYS A 407 -0.25 25.67 10.72
CA LYS A 407 0.86 26.57 10.38
C LYS A 407 1.81 26.81 11.57
N GLY A 408 1.28 26.92 12.78
CA GLY A 408 2.01 27.19 14.02
C GLY A 408 2.30 25.96 14.89
N GLN A 409 2.04 24.74 14.43
CA GLN A 409 2.33 23.54 15.23
C GLN A 409 3.84 23.33 15.34
N PRO A 410 4.42 23.24 16.55
CA PRO A 410 5.86 23.07 16.70
C PRO A 410 6.37 21.78 16.05
N LEU A 411 5.55 20.71 16.05
CA LEU A 411 5.84 19.42 15.40
C LEU A 411 6.31 19.57 13.93
N LYS A 412 5.86 20.62 13.25
CA LYS A 412 6.26 20.94 11.88
C LYS A 412 7.77 21.10 11.74
N PHE A 413 8.47 21.63 12.74
CA PHE A 413 9.92 21.86 12.70
C PHE A 413 10.66 21.20 13.89
N GLU A 414 9.93 20.73 14.90
CA GLU A 414 10.45 20.10 16.11
C GLU A 414 9.83 18.69 16.28
N PRO A 415 10.39 17.65 15.64
CA PRO A 415 9.88 16.30 15.75
C PRO A 415 10.08 15.74 17.17
N THR A 416 9.05 15.07 17.68
CA THR A 416 9.02 14.54 19.06
C THR A 416 10.04 13.44 19.28
N CYS A 417 10.40 12.73 18.20
CA CYS A 417 11.43 11.70 18.26
C CYS A 417 12.82 12.27 18.61
N LEU A 418 13.05 13.58 18.45
CA LEU A 418 14.30 14.25 18.82
C LEU A 418 14.20 15.10 20.09
N THR A 419 13.00 15.29 20.65
CA THR A 419 12.81 16.07 21.89
C THR A 419 13.04 15.20 23.15
N PRO A 420 13.62 15.76 24.22
CA PRO A 420 13.70 15.09 25.52
C PRO A 420 12.31 14.76 26.09
N HIS A 421 12.20 13.72 26.93
CA HIS A 421 10.91 13.25 27.46
C HIS A 421 10.15 14.30 28.29
N SER A 422 10.84 15.26 28.91
CA SER A 422 10.25 16.32 29.74
C SER A 422 9.36 17.31 28.97
N GLU A 423 9.56 17.46 27.64
CA GLU A 423 8.83 18.43 26.81
C GLU A 423 7.72 17.78 25.95
N HIS A 424 7.65 16.45 25.97
CA HIS A 424 6.77 15.65 25.11
C HIS A 424 5.27 15.86 25.40
N GLN A 425 4.90 16.12 26.67
CA GLN A 425 3.51 16.31 27.12
C GLN A 425 2.88 17.64 26.68
N ARG A 426 3.69 18.66 26.36
CA ARG A 426 3.19 19.95 25.84
C ARG A 426 2.92 19.89 24.34
N LEU A 427 3.72 19.11 23.61
CA LEU A 427 3.58 18.93 22.17
C LEU A 427 2.43 17.99 21.80
N SER A 428 2.24 16.89 22.56
CA SER A 428 1.17 15.90 22.31
C SER A 428 -0.25 16.45 22.51
N ARG A 429 -0.43 17.33 23.51
CA ARG A 429 -1.71 18.00 23.80
C ARG A 429 -2.17 18.96 22.69
N ASN A 430 -1.23 19.60 22.00
CA ASN A 430 -1.54 20.58 20.93
C ASN A 430 -1.77 19.92 19.55
N THR A 431 -1.38 18.67 19.36
CA THR A 431 -1.51 17.90 18.11
C THR A 431 -2.57 16.80 18.20
N GLY A 432 -3.19 16.58 19.36
CA GLY A 432 -4.10 15.46 19.60
C GLY A 432 -3.41 14.08 19.58
N THR A 433 -2.08 14.07 19.61
CA THR A 433 -1.24 12.86 19.55
C THR A 433 -0.87 12.38 20.95
N ASP A 434 -1.82 12.35 21.89
CA ASP A 434 -1.62 11.61 23.15
C ASP A 434 -1.48 10.12 22.84
N LEU A 435 -0.28 9.75 22.42
CA LEU A 435 0.33 8.47 22.73
C LEU A 435 0.74 8.60 24.19
N GLU A 436 -0.11 8.15 25.11
CA GLU A 436 0.34 7.76 26.43
C GLU A 436 1.49 6.75 26.24
N SER A 437 2.71 7.27 26.31
CA SER A 437 3.91 6.49 26.50
C SER A 437 3.84 5.94 27.92
N ARG A 438 3.13 4.82 28.10
CA ARG A 438 3.42 3.97 29.24
C ARG A 438 4.80 3.37 29.00
N GLN A 439 5.70 3.74 29.90
CA GLN A 439 7.02 3.18 30.06
C GLN A 439 6.97 1.65 29.97
N THR A 440 7.73 1.09 29.04
CA THR A 440 8.36 -0.21 29.25
C THR A 440 9.85 0.02 29.15
N ARG A 441 10.54 -0.34 30.23
CA ARG A 441 12.00 -0.35 30.35
C ARG A 441 12.64 -1.17 29.25
#